data_AF-A0AAJ2LZL8-F1
#
_entry.id   AF-A0AAJ2LZL8-F1
#
_cell.length_a   1.000
_cell.length_b   1.000
_cell.length_c   1.000
_cell.angle_alpha   90.00
_cell.angle_beta   90.00
_cell.angle_gamma   90.00
#
_symmetry.space_group_name_H-M   'P 1'
#
loop_
_entity.id
_entity.type
_entity.pdbx_description
1 polymer ?
#
loop_
_entity_poly.entity_id
_entity_poly.type
_entity_poly.pdbx_seq_one_letter_code
_entity_poly.pdbx_strand_id
1 'polypeptide(L)'
;MAGFDFTVPRDVVIQWTRDRFNEGEEADERVEKQPWGFTVSTQSRAFLDTGDELTMLVGGGPYIVDGQSGEVWATSSSPVAYYGTDEAPGWSVLDDVETFERWRTHRSAGEANVFDVVDPTGAGGRLLQRHARSQGLLLPFTQEGAIGWSDMEVGYLVEPRGEEWVFRWWNRGTFRDEALFSHEDDARKMLLIQLVRRPYLGAYEPRDPLSDVESCEFDGHPALRWDGRDAVFLRRGDRERFLPFVRASLADIDASFSSPAGTPLIRYDALR
;
A
#
# COMPACT_ATOMS: atom_id res chain seq x y z
N MET A 1 -22.84 -24.83 -11.76
CA MET A 1 -21.71 -23.95 -11.45
C MET A 1 -22.09 -23.15 -10.22
N ALA A 2 -21.49 -23.44 -9.07
CA ALA A 2 -21.65 -22.58 -7.90
C ALA A 2 -20.99 -21.25 -8.24
N GLY A 3 -21.78 -20.18 -8.35
CA GLY A 3 -21.24 -18.85 -8.54
C GLY A 3 -20.46 -18.48 -7.28
N PHE A 4 -19.14 -18.36 -7.40
CA PHE A 4 -18.39 -17.62 -6.40
C PHE A 4 -18.84 -16.15 -6.51
N ASP A 5 -19.57 -15.68 -5.50
CA ASP A 5 -19.90 -14.27 -5.35
C ASP A 5 -18.65 -13.56 -4.85
N PHE A 6 -18.13 -12.67 -5.67
CA PHE A 6 -17.04 -11.78 -5.31
C PHE A 6 -17.59 -10.62 -4.49
N THR A 7 -16.86 -10.26 -3.44
CA THR A 7 -17.13 -9.01 -2.71
C THR A 7 -16.96 -7.81 -3.63
N VAL A 8 -16.01 -7.90 -4.58
CA VAL A 8 -15.75 -6.88 -5.61
C VAL A 8 -16.72 -7.06 -6.80
N PRO A 9 -17.62 -6.10 -7.06
CA PRO A 9 -18.46 -6.13 -8.25
C PRO A 9 -17.63 -5.89 -9.52
N ARG A 10 -17.96 -6.58 -10.62
CA ARG A 10 -17.29 -6.39 -11.91
C ARG A 10 -17.31 -4.94 -12.38
N ASP A 11 -18.42 -4.23 -12.15
CA ASP A 11 -18.57 -2.82 -12.58
C ASP A 11 -17.58 -1.89 -11.88
N VAL A 12 -17.16 -2.21 -10.65
CA VAL A 12 -16.11 -1.45 -9.94
C VAL A 12 -14.75 -1.66 -10.61
N VAL A 13 -14.45 -2.90 -11.02
CA VAL A 13 -13.22 -3.22 -11.76
C VAL A 13 -13.20 -2.55 -13.13
N ILE A 14 -14.35 -2.52 -13.81
CA ILE A 14 -14.52 -1.80 -15.07
C ILE A 14 -14.24 -0.32 -14.88
N GLN A 15 -14.88 0.32 -13.88
CA GLN A 15 -14.69 1.74 -13.65
C GLN A 15 -13.22 2.07 -13.37
N TRP A 16 -12.55 1.27 -12.53
CA TRP A 16 -11.10 1.40 -12.31
C TRP A 16 -10.29 1.24 -13.60
N THR A 17 -10.66 0.29 -14.45
CA THR A 17 -9.98 0.04 -15.73
C THR A 17 -10.17 1.22 -16.69
N ARG A 18 -11.38 1.79 -16.78
CA ARG A 18 -11.65 2.99 -17.58
C ARG A 18 -10.81 4.17 -17.15
N ASP A 19 -10.72 4.43 -15.85
CA ASP A 19 -9.92 5.52 -15.29
C ASP A 19 -8.42 5.27 -15.52
N ARG A 20 -7.98 4.00 -15.44
CA ARG A 20 -6.58 3.62 -15.60
C ARG A 20 -6.05 3.78 -17.02
N PHE A 21 -6.85 3.40 -18.03
CA PHE A 21 -6.44 3.39 -19.44
C PHE A 21 -6.95 4.59 -20.24
N ASN A 22 -7.98 5.29 -19.74
CA ASN A 22 -8.63 6.41 -20.42
C ASN A 22 -9.17 6.05 -21.82
N GLU A 23 -9.80 4.88 -21.93
CA GLU A 23 -10.33 4.30 -23.18
C GLU A 23 -11.86 4.27 -23.25
N GLY A 24 -12.56 4.84 -22.26
CA GLY A 24 -14.03 4.78 -22.23
C GLY A 24 -14.55 3.33 -22.18
N GLU A 25 -15.67 3.06 -22.85
CA GLU A 25 -16.33 1.73 -22.81
C GLU A 25 -15.50 0.59 -23.38
N GLU A 26 -14.56 0.88 -24.28
CA GLU A 26 -13.70 -0.15 -24.84
C GLU A 26 -12.84 -0.81 -23.75
N ALA A 27 -12.53 -0.10 -22.67
CA ALA A 27 -11.73 -0.61 -21.55
C ALA A 27 -12.39 -1.83 -20.86
N ASP A 28 -13.70 -2.01 -21.01
CA ASP A 28 -14.48 -3.10 -20.44
C ASP A 28 -14.02 -4.47 -20.96
N GLU A 29 -13.56 -4.52 -22.21
CA GLU A 29 -13.08 -5.72 -22.90
C GLU A 29 -11.75 -6.21 -22.33
N ARG A 30 -11.03 -5.35 -21.58
CA ARG A 30 -9.80 -5.74 -20.90
C ARG A 30 -10.05 -6.63 -19.69
N VAL A 31 -11.26 -6.63 -19.13
CA VAL A 31 -11.60 -7.25 -17.84
C VAL A 31 -12.17 -8.65 -18.04
N GLU A 32 -11.38 -9.65 -17.66
CA GLU A 32 -11.76 -11.06 -17.68
C GLU A 32 -11.96 -11.59 -16.25
N LYS A 33 -13.03 -12.37 -16.05
CA LYS A 33 -13.35 -12.98 -14.75
C LYS A 33 -12.57 -14.28 -14.58
N GLN A 34 -11.88 -14.42 -13.46
CA GLN A 34 -11.18 -15.63 -13.03
C GLN A 34 -11.88 -16.26 -11.83
N PRO A 35 -11.53 -17.49 -11.39
CA PRO A 35 -12.13 -18.12 -10.21
C PRO A 35 -11.87 -17.39 -8.88
N TRP A 36 -10.81 -16.60 -8.80
CA TRP A 36 -10.37 -15.86 -7.61
C TRP A 36 -10.58 -14.33 -7.71
N GLY A 37 -10.98 -13.81 -8.88
CA GLY A 37 -11.09 -12.38 -9.11
C GLY A 37 -11.11 -12.01 -10.59
N PHE A 38 -10.23 -11.10 -11.00
CA PHE A 38 -10.19 -10.62 -12.38
C PHE A 38 -8.77 -10.43 -12.88
N THR A 39 -8.59 -10.62 -14.18
CA THR A 39 -7.43 -10.15 -14.95
C THR A 39 -7.83 -8.92 -15.73
N VAL A 40 -6.93 -7.92 -15.82
CA VAL A 40 -7.11 -6.77 -16.70
C VAL A 40 -5.94 -6.71 -17.68
N SER A 41 -6.24 -6.88 -18.97
CA SER A 41 -5.23 -6.83 -20.03
C SER A 41 -4.56 -5.46 -20.08
N THR A 42 -3.23 -5.46 -20.10
CA THR A 42 -2.39 -4.26 -20.25
C THR A 42 -1.94 -4.04 -21.68
N GLN A 43 -2.31 -4.93 -22.62
CA GLN A 43 -1.89 -4.84 -24.03
C GLN A 43 -2.40 -3.57 -24.71
N SER A 44 -1.74 -3.17 -25.80
CA SER A 44 -2.17 -1.99 -26.57
C SER A 44 -3.55 -2.22 -27.17
N ARG A 45 -4.36 -1.15 -27.28
CA ARG A 45 -5.66 -1.21 -27.97
C ARG A 45 -5.51 -1.73 -29.40
N ALA A 46 -4.50 -1.25 -30.12
CA ALA A 46 -4.19 -1.71 -31.47
C ALA A 46 -3.99 -3.24 -31.54
N PHE A 47 -3.28 -3.84 -30.59
CA PHE A 47 -3.09 -5.29 -30.54
C PHE A 47 -4.40 -6.01 -30.25
N LEU A 48 -5.19 -5.52 -29.30
CA LEU A 48 -6.49 -6.13 -28.94
C LEU A 48 -7.47 -6.12 -30.11
N ASP A 49 -7.50 -5.03 -30.89
CA ASP A 49 -8.44 -4.87 -32.00
C ASP A 49 -8.02 -5.63 -33.27
N THR A 50 -6.71 -5.75 -33.52
CA THR A 50 -6.18 -6.25 -34.81
C THR A 50 -5.50 -7.61 -34.73
N GLY A 51 -5.01 -8.01 -33.56
CA GLY A 51 -4.12 -9.16 -33.38
C GLY A 51 -2.73 -8.97 -34.00
N ASP A 52 -2.36 -7.77 -34.44
CA ASP A 52 -1.04 -7.50 -35.03
C ASP A 52 0.05 -7.53 -33.96
N GLU A 53 0.85 -8.60 -33.96
CA GLU A 53 1.96 -8.81 -33.04
C GLU A 53 2.98 -7.66 -33.03
N LEU A 54 3.09 -6.86 -34.11
CA LEU A 54 3.98 -5.70 -34.17
C LEU A 54 3.52 -4.56 -33.25
N THR A 55 2.26 -4.56 -32.83
CA THR A 55 1.67 -3.58 -31.92
C THR A 55 1.58 -4.08 -30.48
N MET A 56 1.99 -5.33 -30.23
CA MET A 56 1.97 -5.96 -28.92
C MET A 56 2.94 -5.27 -27.96
N LEU A 57 2.48 -5.04 -26.72
CA LEU A 57 3.35 -4.57 -25.65
C LEU A 57 4.16 -5.73 -25.07
N VAL A 58 5.47 -5.58 -25.04
CA VAL A 58 6.42 -6.56 -24.48
C VAL A 58 6.85 -6.10 -23.09
N GLY A 59 6.84 -7.02 -22.12
CA GLY A 59 7.31 -6.78 -20.75
C GLY A 59 6.22 -6.67 -19.69
N GLY A 60 5.02 -6.23 -20.08
CA GLY A 60 3.85 -6.10 -19.18
C GLY A 60 3.01 -7.37 -19.17
N GLY A 61 2.76 -7.93 -17.98
CA GLY A 61 1.70 -8.90 -17.78
C GLY A 61 0.35 -8.21 -17.48
N PRO A 62 -0.74 -8.94 -17.32
CA PRO A 62 -2.02 -8.37 -16.94
C PRO A 62 -1.95 -7.79 -15.52
N TYR A 63 -2.88 -6.88 -15.21
CA TYR A 63 -3.21 -6.63 -13.82
C TYR A 63 -3.96 -7.81 -13.23
N ILE A 64 -3.62 -8.15 -12.00
CA ILE A 64 -4.34 -9.13 -11.19
C ILE A 64 -5.18 -8.35 -10.17
N VAL A 65 -6.48 -8.60 -10.13
CA VAL A 65 -7.42 -7.97 -9.20
C VAL A 65 -8.04 -9.04 -8.32
N ASP A 66 -7.81 -8.94 -7.01
CA ASP A 66 -8.44 -9.84 -6.04
C ASP A 66 -9.95 -9.59 -5.96
N GLY A 67 -10.76 -10.62 -6.21
CA GLY A 67 -12.22 -10.54 -6.13
C GLY A 67 -12.77 -10.33 -4.71
N GLN A 68 -11.95 -10.51 -3.68
CA GLN A 68 -12.37 -10.30 -2.29
C GLN A 68 -12.00 -8.93 -1.74
N SER A 69 -10.73 -8.51 -1.87
CA SER A 69 -10.26 -7.25 -1.31
C SER A 69 -10.23 -6.08 -2.30
N GLY A 70 -10.30 -6.34 -3.61
CA GLY A 70 -10.15 -5.32 -4.65
C GLY A 70 -8.70 -4.85 -4.85
N GLU A 71 -7.72 -5.47 -4.19
CA GLU A 71 -6.31 -5.15 -4.38
C GLU A 71 -5.84 -5.48 -5.80
N VAL A 72 -5.01 -4.59 -6.36
CA VAL A 72 -4.51 -4.67 -7.73
C VAL A 72 -3.00 -4.81 -7.74
N TRP A 73 -2.48 -5.79 -8.49
CA TRP A 73 -1.04 -5.96 -8.72
C TRP A 73 -0.72 -5.84 -10.21
N ALA A 74 0.26 -5.01 -10.54
CA ALA A 74 0.95 -5.10 -11.83
C ALA A 74 1.79 -6.37 -11.88
N THR A 75 1.77 -7.05 -13.02
CA THR A 75 2.65 -8.19 -13.28
C THR A 75 3.58 -7.94 -14.45
N SER A 76 4.65 -8.72 -14.55
CA SER A 76 5.59 -8.66 -15.68
C SER A 76 5.56 -9.94 -16.48
N SER A 77 6.00 -9.87 -17.73
CA SER A 77 6.23 -11.05 -18.57
C SER A 77 7.60 -11.70 -18.31
N SER A 78 8.33 -11.32 -17.24
CA SER A 78 9.57 -11.99 -16.88
C SER A 78 9.28 -13.46 -16.54
N PRO A 79 10.16 -14.43 -16.88
CA PRO A 79 9.89 -15.84 -16.61
C PRO A 79 9.57 -16.15 -15.14
N VAL A 80 10.21 -15.42 -14.22
CA VAL A 80 9.98 -15.55 -12.77
C VAL A 80 8.59 -15.07 -12.37
N ALA A 81 8.10 -13.97 -12.94
CA ALA A 81 6.74 -13.51 -12.64
C ALA A 81 5.67 -14.33 -13.38
N TYR A 82 5.97 -14.78 -14.60
CA TYR A 82 5.05 -15.50 -15.47
C TYR A 82 4.82 -16.93 -14.99
N TYR A 83 5.89 -17.73 -14.85
CA TYR A 83 5.82 -19.14 -14.43
C TYR A 83 5.95 -19.31 -12.92
N GLY A 84 6.82 -18.52 -12.28
CA GLY A 84 7.14 -18.65 -10.86
C GLY A 84 7.79 -19.98 -10.49
N THR A 85 7.60 -20.40 -9.25
CA THR A 85 8.03 -21.69 -8.69
C THR A 85 6.84 -22.38 -8.02
N ASP A 86 7.00 -23.64 -7.62
CA ASP A 86 5.95 -24.36 -6.88
C ASP A 86 5.58 -23.67 -5.56
N GLU A 87 6.55 -23.02 -4.91
CA GLU A 87 6.37 -22.29 -3.65
C GLU A 87 5.82 -20.88 -3.89
N ALA A 88 6.24 -20.21 -4.96
CA ALA A 88 5.78 -18.88 -5.35
C ALA A 88 5.30 -18.90 -6.81
N PRO A 89 4.06 -19.35 -7.08
CA PRO A 89 3.53 -19.50 -8.42
C PRO A 89 3.63 -18.20 -9.23
N GLY A 90 3.71 -18.33 -10.55
CA GLY A 90 3.61 -17.19 -11.47
C GLY A 90 2.16 -16.84 -11.78
N TRP A 91 1.93 -15.69 -12.40
CA TRP A 91 0.57 -15.24 -12.68
C TRP A 91 -0.13 -16.05 -13.79
N SER A 92 0.62 -16.75 -14.65
CA SER A 92 0.04 -17.50 -15.77
C SER A 92 -0.58 -18.84 -15.37
N VAL A 93 -0.44 -19.25 -14.10
CA VAL A 93 -0.92 -20.54 -13.58
C VAL A 93 -1.96 -20.38 -12.48
N LEU A 94 -2.54 -19.18 -12.35
CA LEU A 94 -3.57 -18.89 -11.35
C LEU A 94 -4.93 -19.40 -11.83
N ASP A 95 -5.08 -20.72 -11.89
CA ASP A 95 -6.29 -21.38 -12.41
C ASP A 95 -7.36 -21.59 -11.31
N ASP A 96 -6.98 -21.45 -10.04
CA ASP A 96 -7.84 -21.69 -8.88
C ASP A 96 -7.50 -20.77 -7.70
N VAL A 97 -8.38 -20.76 -6.70
CA VAL A 97 -8.26 -19.92 -5.49
C VAL A 97 -7.05 -20.32 -4.64
N GLU A 98 -6.71 -21.60 -4.55
CA GLU A 98 -5.59 -22.08 -3.72
C GLU A 98 -4.25 -21.58 -4.28
N THR A 99 -4.09 -21.65 -5.59
CA THR A 99 -2.90 -21.19 -6.30
C THR A 99 -2.81 -19.67 -6.29
N PHE A 100 -3.94 -18.96 -6.39
CA PHE A 100 -3.99 -17.51 -6.17
C PHE A 100 -3.53 -17.11 -4.76
N GLU A 101 -4.00 -17.77 -3.71
CA GLU A 101 -3.61 -17.41 -2.33
C GLU A 101 -2.11 -17.68 -2.07
N ARG A 102 -1.56 -18.77 -2.64
CA ARG A 102 -0.10 -19.02 -2.61
C ARG A 102 0.67 -17.94 -3.35
N TRP A 103 0.24 -17.58 -4.56
CA TRP A 103 0.83 -16.49 -5.34
C TRP A 103 0.80 -15.19 -4.53
N ARG A 104 -0.36 -14.84 -3.98
CA ARG A 104 -0.61 -13.59 -3.25
C ARG A 104 0.27 -13.45 -2.02
N THR A 105 0.45 -14.51 -1.25
CA THR A 105 1.26 -14.52 -0.01
C THR A 105 2.73 -14.16 -0.28
N HIS A 106 3.22 -14.37 -1.51
CA HIS A 106 4.58 -14.07 -1.93
C HIS A 106 4.72 -12.72 -2.66
N ARG A 107 3.69 -11.87 -2.64
CA ARG A 107 3.73 -10.54 -3.27
C ARG A 107 3.88 -9.43 -2.24
N SER A 108 4.54 -8.36 -2.66
CA SER A 108 4.44 -7.07 -1.97
C SER A 108 3.02 -6.54 -2.04
N ALA A 109 2.74 -5.49 -1.26
CA ALA A 109 1.51 -4.73 -1.38
C ALA A 109 1.21 -4.38 -2.85
N GLY A 110 -0.05 -4.52 -3.23
CA GLY A 110 -0.55 -4.13 -4.55
C GLY A 110 -0.43 -2.62 -4.75
N GLU A 111 -0.34 -2.21 -6.02
CA GLU A 111 -0.13 -0.81 -6.40
C GLU A 111 -1.41 0.03 -6.30
N ALA A 112 -2.59 -0.60 -6.26
CA ALA A 112 -3.86 0.09 -6.17
C ALA A 112 -4.95 -0.76 -5.51
N ASN A 113 -6.13 -0.19 -5.31
CA ASN A 113 -7.34 -0.92 -4.98
C ASN A 113 -8.52 -0.40 -5.81
N VAL A 114 -9.30 -1.29 -6.42
CA VAL A 114 -10.41 -0.89 -7.30
C VAL A 114 -11.51 -0.13 -6.56
N PHE A 115 -11.67 -0.33 -5.24
CA PHE A 115 -12.64 0.43 -4.45
C PHE A 115 -12.28 1.91 -4.30
N ASP A 116 -11.06 2.32 -4.63
CA ASP A 116 -10.64 3.72 -4.56
C ASP A 116 -11.43 4.62 -5.53
N VAL A 117 -12.02 4.06 -6.60
CA VAL A 117 -12.85 4.82 -7.55
C VAL A 117 -14.27 5.08 -7.06
N VAL A 118 -14.78 4.28 -6.11
CA VAL A 118 -16.15 4.40 -5.57
C VAL A 118 -16.20 4.90 -4.14
N ASP A 119 -15.12 4.70 -3.37
CA ASP A 119 -14.94 5.19 -2.01
C ASP A 119 -13.55 5.82 -1.86
N PRO A 120 -13.28 6.99 -2.48
CA PRO A 120 -11.97 7.64 -2.37
C PRO A 120 -11.62 8.00 -0.92
N THR A 121 -12.61 8.20 -0.05
CA THR A 121 -12.41 8.49 1.37
C THR A 121 -11.80 7.33 2.15
N GLY A 122 -12.10 6.09 1.78
CA GLY A 122 -11.51 4.89 2.38
C GLY A 122 -10.12 4.50 1.85
N ALA A 123 -9.60 5.19 0.83
CA ALA A 123 -8.37 4.79 0.14
C ALA A 123 -7.16 4.70 1.08
N GLY A 124 -7.03 5.65 2.02
CA GLY A 124 -5.95 5.64 3.01
C GLY A 124 -5.98 4.42 3.94
N GLY A 125 -7.17 3.99 4.38
CA GLY A 125 -7.34 2.79 5.20
C GLY A 125 -7.00 1.51 4.42
N ARG A 126 -7.43 1.43 3.16
CA ARG A 126 -7.08 0.30 2.28
C ARG A 126 -5.58 0.26 1.98
N LEU A 127 -4.92 1.40 1.77
CA LEU A 127 -3.47 1.47 1.59
C LEU A 127 -2.72 0.92 2.81
N LEU A 128 -3.11 1.34 4.02
CA LEU A 128 -2.54 0.81 5.26
C LEU A 128 -2.75 -0.71 5.37
N GLN A 129 -3.95 -1.19 5.06
CA GLN A 129 -4.27 -2.63 5.10
C GLN A 129 -3.42 -3.44 4.10
N ARG A 130 -3.21 -2.95 2.88
CA ARG A 130 -2.35 -3.62 1.89
C ARG A 130 -0.93 -3.79 2.40
N HIS A 131 -0.34 -2.73 2.96
CA HIS A 131 1.00 -2.80 3.53
C HIS A 131 1.07 -3.69 4.76
N ALA A 132 0.08 -3.63 5.66
CA ALA A 132 0.00 -4.54 6.80
C ALA A 132 0.01 -6.02 6.38
N ARG A 133 -0.81 -6.37 5.39
CA ARG A 133 -0.85 -7.74 4.83
C ARG A 133 0.47 -8.17 4.21
N SER A 134 1.15 -7.27 3.50
CA SER A 134 2.47 -7.57 2.92
C SER A 134 3.55 -7.86 3.96
N GLN A 135 3.34 -7.44 5.20
CA GLN A 135 4.19 -7.73 6.35
C GLN A 135 3.71 -8.94 7.17
N GLY A 136 2.65 -9.65 6.73
CA GLY A 136 2.05 -10.75 7.47
C GLY A 136 1.15 -10.34 8.64
N LEU A 137 0.85 -9.04 8.79
CA LEU A 137 -0.04 -8.54 9.85
C LEU A 137 -1.50 -8.66 9.38
N LEU A 138 -2.11 -9.81 9.65
CA LEU A 138 -3.42 -10.18 9.10
C LEU A 138 -4.60 -9.86 10.04
N LEU A 139 -4.34 -9.74 11.34
CA LEU A 139 -5.39 -9.58 12.35
C LEU A 139 -5.56 -8.11 12.72
N PRO A 140 -6.70 -7.47 12.36
CA PRO A 140 -6.95 -6.10 12.77
C PRO A 140 -7.16 -6.02 14.29
N PHE A 141 -6.71 -4.91 14.87
CA PHE A 141 -7.07 -4.54 16.23
C PHE A 141 -8.56 -4.19 16.32
N THR A 142 -9.22 -4.61 17.41
CA THR A 142 -10.67 -4.46 17.59
C THR A 142 -11.06 -3.39 18.60
N GLN A 143 -10.08 -2.68 19.18
CA GLN A 143 -10.37 -1.55 20.06
C GLN A 143 -11.09 -0.44 19.28
N GLU A 144 -12.04 0.23 19.95
CA GLU A 144 -12.81 1.30 19.34
C GLU A 144 -11.90 2.46 18.91
N GLY A 145 -12.02 2.88 17.64
CA GLY A 145 -11.19 3.93 17.06
C GLY A 145 -9.74 3.52 16.73
N ALA A 146 -9.34 2.28 17.05
CA ALA A 146 -8.00 1.80 16.70
C ALA A 146 -7.90 1.42 15.22
N ILE A 147 -6.77 1.76 14.62
CA ILE A 147 -6.42 1.40 13.24
C ILE A 147 -5.05 0.73 13.28
N GLY A 148 -5.01 -0.56 13.00
CA GLY A 148 -3.78 -1.32 13.06
C GLY A 148 -3.98 -2.81 12.89
N TRP A 149 -2.87 -3.54 12.76
CA TRP A 149 -2.86 -4.98 12.54
C TRP A 149 -1.74 -5.67 13.33
N SER A 150 -1.91 -6.97 13.55
CA SER A 150 -0.93 -7.86 14.19
C SER A 150 -0.88 -9.23 13.50
N ASP A 151 0.19 -9.98 13.78
CA ASP A 151 0.36 -11.40 13.42
C ASP A 151 0.16 -12.35 14.63
N MET A 152 -0.41 -11.84 15.74
CA MET A 152 -0.48 -12.46 17.07
C MET A 152 0.81 -12.49 17.89
N GLU A 153 1.95 -12.07 17.34
CA GLU A 153 3.18 -11.87 18.11
C GLU A 153 3.59 -10.40 18.19
N VAL A 154 3.52 -9.70 17.07
CA VAL A 154 3.85 -8.29 16.91
C VAL A 154 2.76 -7.56 16.13
N GLY A 155 2.64 -6.26 16.36
CA GLY A 155 1.66 -5.44 15.68
C GLY A 155 1.92 -3.95 15.86
N TYR A 156 1.23 -3.15 15.06
CA TYR A 156 1.27 -1.70 15.13
C TYR A 156 -0.16 -1.17 15.03
N LEU A 157 -0.45 -0.12 15.78
CA LEU A 157 -1.73 0.57 15.72
C LEU A 157 -1.59 2.05 16.01
N VAL A 158 -2.59 2.79 15.57
CA VAL A 158 -2.91 4.13 16.07
C VAL A 158 -4.25 4.09 16.76
N GLU A 159 -4.39 4.79 17.89
CA GLU A 159 -5.66 4.88 18.62
C GLU A 159 -5.81 6.26 19.28
N PRO A 160 -7.05 6.72 19.51
CA PRO A 160 -7.29 7.98 20.22
C PRO A 160 -6.93 7.85 21.71
N ARG A 161 -6.35 8.92 22.27
CA ARG A 161 -6.07 9.07 23.70
C ARG A 161 -6.37 10.50 24.13
N GLY A 162 -7.58 10.71 24.65
CA GLY A 162 -8.05 12.05 24.98
C GLY A 162 -8.19 12.90 23.71
N GLU A 163 -7.47 14.01 23.64
CA GLU A 163 -7.45 14.90 22.47
C GLU A 163 -6.32 14.56 21.48
N GLU A 164 -5.50 13.54 21.78
CA GLU A 164 -4.35 13.13 20.98
C GLU A 164 -4.58 11.76 20.32
N TRP A 165 -3.68 11.41 19.42
CA TRP A 165 -3.57 10.11 18.77
C TRP A 165 -2.21 9.49 19.10
N VAL A 166 -2.22 8.25 19.58
CA VAL A 166 -1.00 7.54 19.95
C VAL A 166 -0.68 6.48 18.91
N PHE A 167 0.56 6.47 18.43
CA PHE A 167 1.12 5.37 17.66
C PHE A 167 1.82 4.39 18.60
N ARG A 168 1.42 3.11 18.53
CA ARG A 168 1.86 2.07 19.47
C ARG A 168 2.42 0.87 18.73
N TRP A 169 3.45 0.30 19.32
CA TRP A 169 3.93 -1.04 19.01
C TRP A 169 3.36 -2.03 20.02
N TRP A 170 2.86 -3.15 19.51
CA TRP A 170 2.37 -4.27 20.30
C TRP A 170 3.33 -5.45 20.17
N ASN A 171 3.63 -6.11 21.29
CA ASN A 171 4.39 -7.33 21.33
C ASN A 171 3.84 -8.25 22.41
N ARG A 172 3.31 -9.41 22.00
CA ARG A 172 2.89 -10.53 22.87
C ARG A 172 2.10 -10.08 24.10
N GLY A 173 1.09 -9.24 23.88
CA GLY A 173 0.19 -8.75 24.92
C GLY A 173 0.61 -7.45 25.61
N THR A 174 1.76 -6.87 25.27
CA THR A 174 2.23 -5.60 25.82
C THR A 174 2.23 -4.51 24.76
N PHE A 175 1.81 -3.31 25.14
CA PHE A 175 1.87 -2.12 24.28
C PHE A 175 2.99 -1.19 24.74
N ARG A 176 3.71 -0.62 23.78
CA ARG A 176 4.63 0.49 23.98
C ARG A 176 4.20 1.65 23.10
N ASP A 177 4.12 2.83 23.70
CA ASP A 177 3.88 4.06 22.96
C ASP A 177 5.18 4.47 22.27
N GLU A 178 5.09 4.79 20.98
CA GLU A 178 6.26 5.12 20.14
C GLU A 178 6.22 6.60 19.70
N ALA A 179 5.02 7.15 19.51
CA ALA A 179 4.82 8.57 19.20
C ALA A 179 3.40 9.05 19.57
N LEU A 180 3.25 10.35 19.78
CA LEU A 180 2.00 11.05 20.04
C LEU A 180 1.78 12.11 18.98
N PHE A 181 0.54 12.28 18.53
CA PHE A 181 0.16 13.21 17.49
C PHE A 181 -1.10 13.97 17.89
N SER A 182 -1.11 15.27 17.62
CA SER A 182 -2.32 16.10 17.77
C SER A 182 -3.45 15.72 16.80
N HIS A 183 -3.15 15.03 15.69
CA HIS A 183 -4.10 14.72 14.63
C HIS A 183 -3.98 13.27 14.13
N GLU A 184 -5.11 12.69 13.75
CA GLU A 184 -5.23 11.30 13.31
C GLU A 184 -4.44 11.01 12.02
N ASP A 185 -4.52 11.90 11.05
CA ASP A 185 -3.87 11.76 9.75
C ASP A 185 -2.34 11.66 9.91
N ASP A 186 -1.76 12.43 10.84
CA ASP A 186 -0.34 12.35 11.16
C ASP A 186 0.04 11.02 11.85
N ALA A 187 -0.78 10.53 12.77
CA ALA A 187 -0.58 9.21 13.36
C ALA A 187 -0.63 8.10 12.29
N ARG A 188 -1.58 8.18 11.34
CA ARG A 188 -1.69 7.24 10.22
C ARG A 188 -0.47 7.30 9.30
N LYS A 189 0.16 8.46 9.09
CA LYS A 189 1.44 8.58 8.36
C LYS A 189 2.53 7.80 9.06
N MET A 190 2.64 7.91 10.39
CA MET A 190 3.62 7.16 11.18
C MET A 190 3.40 5.65 11.07
N LEU A 191 2.14 5.21 11.13
CA LEU A 191 1.78 3.80 10.89
C LEU A 191 2.23 3.35 9.50
N LEU A 192 1.94 4.12 8.44
CA LEU A 192 2.38 3.78 7.09
C LEU A 192 3.91 3.71 6.98
N ILE A 193 4.63 4.69 7.51
CA ILE A 193 6.11 4.70 7.52
C ILE A 193 6.66 3.41 8.16
N GLN A 194 6.03 2.93 9.24
CA GLN A 194 6.43 1.68 9.88
C GLN A 194 6.06 0.44 9.06
N LEU A 195 4.92 0.44 8.36
CA LEU A 195 4.45 -0.70 7.54
C LEU A 195 5.22 -0.84 6.22
N VAL A 196 5.61 0.27 5.59
CA VAL A 196 6.35 0.25 4.32
C VAL A 196 7.84 -0.04 4.53
N ARG A 197 8.33 0.12 5.76
CA ARG A 197 9.76 -0.02 6.07
C ARG A 197 10.26 -1.43 5.81
N ARG A 198 11.06 -1.58 4.75
CA ARG A 198 11.84 -2.79 4.47
C ARG A 198 13.15 -2.78 5.26
N PRO A 199 13.66 -3.94 5.71
CA PRO A 199 14.93 -4.04 6.44
C PRO A 199 16.14 -3.43 5.72
N TYR A 200 16.09 -3.35 4.39
CA TYR A 200 17.17 -2.87 3.53
C TYR A 200 17.00 -1.42 3.06
N LEU A 201 15.93 -0.72 3.44
CA LEU A 201 15.82 0.71 3.14
C LEU A 201 16.89 1.44 3.96
N GLY A 202 17.83 2.07 3.25
CA GLY A 202 18.87 2.91 3.84
C GLY A 202 18.30 4.12 4.57
N ALA A 203 19.18 4.92 5.15
CA ALA A 203 18.80 6.23 5.65
C ALA A 203 18.23 7.09 4.49
N TYR A 204 17.30 7.97 4.82
CA TYR A 204 16.69 8.88 3.87
C TYR A 204 16.49 10.24 4.51
N GLU A 205 16.52 11.28 3.68
CA GLU A 205 16.33 12.67 4.08
C GLU A 205 15.23 13.34 3.24
N PRO A 206 14.64 14.44 3.73
CA PRO A 206 13.71 15.24 2.93
C PRO A 206 14.36 15.68 1.62
N ARG A 207 13.62 15.53 0.51
CA ARG A 207 14.08 15.99 -0.80
C ARG A 207 14.15 17.51 -0.88
N ASP A 208 13.20 18.19 -0.27
CA ASP A 208 13.10 19.65 -0.24
C ASP A 208 13.26 20.16 1.20
N PRO A 209 13.83 21.37 1.40
CA PRO A 209 13.96 21.96 2.72
C PRO A 209 12.58 22.21 3.37
N LEU A 210 12.46 21.86 4.64
CA LEU A 210 11.26 22.09 5.45
C LEU A 210 11.50 23.24 6.44
N SER A 211 11.66 24.46 5.90
CA SER A 211 12.11 25.65 6.65
C SER A 211 11.18 26.13 7.77
N ASP A 212 9.93 25.71 7.72
CA ASP A 212 8.82 26.21 8.55
C ASP A 212 8.25 25.09 9.46
N VAL A 213 9.00 23.99 9.58
CA VAL A 213 8.78 22.95 10.59
C VAL A 213 9.71 23.25 11.77
N GLU A 214 9.14 23.50 12.93
CA GLU A 214 9.90 23.69 14.16
C GLU A 214 10.32 22.32 14.72
N SER A 215 11.61 22.15 14.98
CA SER A 215 12.13 21.01 15.74
C SER A 215 12.39 21.44 17.17
N CYS A 216 11.67 20.85 18.13
CA CYS A 216 11.76 21.19 19.55
C CYS A 216 11.83 19.93 20.43
N GLU A 217 11.78 20.14 21.75
CA GLU A 217 11.65 19.07 22.74
C GLU A 217 10.40 19.28 23.58
N PHE A 218 9.68 18.20 23.87
CA PHE A 218 8.52 18.17 24.76
C PHE A 218 8.72 17.07 25.79
N ASP A 219 8.78 17.43 27.08
CA ASP A 219 9.05 16.50 28.20
C ASP A 219 10.30 15.61 27.99
N GLY A 220 11.36 16.21 27.42
CA GLY A 220 12.61 15.49 27.11
C GLY A 220 12.55 14.59 25.88
N HIS A 221 11.46 14.61 25.12
CA HIS A 221 11.31 13.86 23.87
C HIS A 221 11.40 14.78 22.65
N PRO A 222 12.06 14.35 21.55
CA PRO A 222 12.07 15.10 20.31
C PRO A 222 10.65 15.32 19.78
N ALA A 223 10.36 16.53 19.32
CA ALA A 223 9.05 16.92 18.81
C ALA A 223 9.17 17.75 17.53
N LEU A 224 8.09 17.75 16.73
CA LEU A 224 7.92 18.58 15.55
C LEU A 224 6.64 19.41 15.68
N ARG A 225 6.69 20.67 15.24
CA ARG A 225 5.52 21.54 15.12
C ARG A 225 5.43 22.16 13.73
N TRP A 226 4.23 22.11 13.14
CA TRP A 226 3.95 22.73 11.85
C TRP A 226 2.46 22.99 11.71
N ASP A 227 2.06 24.10 11.10
CA ASP A 227 0.66 24.34 10.71
C ASP A 227 -0.39 24.13 11.83
N GLY A 228 -0.02 24.40 13.09
CA GLY A 228 -0.89 24.17 14.28
C GLY A 228 -1.00 22.70 14.71
N ARG A 229 -0.10 21.85 14.24
CA ARG A 229 0.01 20.42 14.54
C ARG A 229 1.28 20.16 15.33
N ASP A 230 1.17 19.24 16.28
CA ASP A 230 2.25 18.74 17.11
C ASP A 230 2.42 17.22 16.92
N ALA A 231 3.68 16.77 16.91
CA ALA A 231 4.07 15.37 17.02
C ALA A 231 5.23 15.20 18.01
N VAL A 232 5.12 14.25 18.94
CA VAL A 232 6.15 13.93 19.94
C VAL A 232 6.62 12.49 19.74
N PHE A 233 7.92 12.27 19.66
CA PHE A 233 8.52 10.98 19.33
C PHE A 233 9.20 10.35 20.54
N LEU A 234 8.64 9.24 21.02
CA LEU A 234 9.14 8.52 22.20
C LEU A 234 10.28 7.56 21.81
N ARG A 235 10.27 7.09 20.56
CA ARG A 235 11.33 6.25 19.99
C ARG A 235 12.41 7.07 19.31
N ARG A 236 13.67 6.75 19.63
CA ARG A 236 14.83 7.36 18.98
C ARG A 236 14.81 7.12 17.46
N GLY A 237 15.00 8.19 16.69
CA GLY A 237 15.11 8.15 15.23
C GLY A 237 13.79 8.29 14.49
N ASP A 238 12.64 8.26 15.17
CA ASP A 238 11.33 8.33 14.49
C ASP A 238 10.99 9.76 14.06
N ARG A 239 11.49 10.78 14.78
CA ARG A 239 11.38 12.19 14.36
C ARG A 239 11.99 12.41 12.99
N GLU A 240 13.24 11.99 12.78
CA GLU A 240 13.96 12.16 11.52
C GLU A 240 13.29 11.39 10.38
N ARG A 241 12.74 10.20 10.69
CA ARG A 241 11.99 9.39 9.72
C ARG A 241 10.66 10.03 9.33
N PHE A 242 9.99 10.69 10.27
CA PHE A 242 8.70 11.33 10.03
C PHE A 242 8.85 12.67 9.31
N LEU A 243 9.94 13.40 9.56
CA LEU A 243 10.17 14.76 9.08
C LEU A 243 9.87 14.96 7.58
N PRO A 244 10.29 14.10 6.62
CA PRO A 244 9.99 14.31 5.20
C PRO A 244 8.50 14.32 4.85
N PHE A 245 7.66 13.80 5.76
CA PHE A 245 6.28 13.44 5.49
C PHE A 245 5.27 14.32 6.24
N VAL A 246 5.71 15.35 6.97
CA VAL A 246 4.84 16.21 7.79
C VAL A 246 3.61 16.75 7.04
N ARG A 247 3.76 17.09 5.76
CA ARG A 247 2.69 17.63 4.89
C ARG A 247 2.26 16.68 3.78
N ALA A 248 2.76 15.46 3.79
CA ALA A 248 2.50 14.48 2.74
C ALA A 248 1.15 13.80 2.90
N SER A 249 0.54 13.41 1.77
CA SER A 249 -0.53 12.41 1.80
C SER A 249 0.04 11.00 2.00
N LEU A 250 -0.79 10.06 2.46
CA LEU A 250 -0.38 8.64 2.54
C LEU A 250 0.06 8.11 1.16
N ALA A 251 -0.57 8.57 0.07
CA ALA A 251 -0.22 8.18 -1.28
C ALA A 251 1.18 8.69 -1.69
N ASP A 252 1.53 9.93 -1.33
CA ASP A 252 2.86 10.48 -1.63
C ASP A 252 3.97 9.78 -0.84
N ILE A 253 3.68 9.37 0.39
CA ILE A 253 4.59 8.56 1.22
C ILE A 253 4.83 7.21 0.55
N ASP A 254 3.76 6.52 0.15
CA ASP A 254 3.84 5.22 -0.52
C ASP A 254 4.58 5.29 -1.86
N ALA A 255 4.27 6.31 -2.67
CA ALA A 255 4.97 6.58 -3.93
C ALA A 255 6.47 6.84 -3.71
N SER A 256 6.82 7.59 -2.65
CA SER A 256 8.21 7.88 -2.29
C SER A 256 8.99 6.61 -1.95
N PHE A 257 8.41 5.70 -1.17
CA PHE A 257 9.07 4.43 -0.83
C PHE A 257 9.11 3.44 -2.00
N SER A 258 8.12 3.48 -2.89
CA SER A 258 8.06 2.63 -4.08
C SER A 258 9.01 3.09 -5.19
N SER A 259 9.36 4.38 -5.21
CA SER A 259 10.30 4.95 -6.16
C SER A 259 11.76 4.57 -5.81
N PRO A 260 12.56 4.00 -6.74
CA PRO A 260 13.98 3.75 -6.53
C PRO A 260 14.79 5.00 -6.17
N ALA A 261 14.34 6.18 -6.61
CA ALA A 261 14.98 7.48 -6.33
C ALA A 261 14.40 8.20 -5.10
N GLY A 262 13.42 7.61 -4.41
CA GLY A 262 12.73 8.26 -3.29
C GLY A 262 11.72 9.36 -3.67
N THR A 263 11.44 9.60 -4.96
CA THR A 263 10.51 10.65 -5.38
C THR A 263 9.05 10.30 -5.06
N PRO A 264 8.21 11.27 -4.62
CA PRO A 264 8.50 12.70 -4.64
C PRO A 264 9.16 13.28 -3.38
N LEU A 265 9.14 12.61 -2.22
CA LEU A 265 9.40 13.31 -0.95
C LEU A 265 10.79 13.11 -0.35
N ILE A 266 11.46 12.01 -0.68
CA ILE A 266 12.72 11.64 -0.05
C ILE A 266 13.87 11.52 -1.06
N ARG A 267 15.07 11.50 -0.50
CA ARG A 267 16.28 11.03 -1.18
C ARG A 267 16.86 9.95 -0.30
N TYR A 268 17.17 8.80 -0.90
CA TYR A 268 17.96 7.80 -0.19
C TYR A 268 19.40 8.29 -0.11
N ASP A 269 19.99 8.21 1.08
CA ASP A 269 21.43 8.41 1.22
C ASP A 269 22.12 7.37 0.33
N ALA A 270 22.92 7.85 -0.63
CA ALA A 270 23.82 6.96 -1.35
C ALA A 270 24.70 6.29 -0.29
N LEU A 271 24.58 4.97 -0.16
CA LEU A 271 25.38 4.13 0.74
C LEU A 271 26.80 4.68 0.83
N ARG A 272 27.15 5.27 1.98
CA ARG A 272 28.55 5.55 2.33
C ARG A 272 29.22 4.25 2.73
#